data_AF-A0A2U1DLS0-F1
#
_entry.id   AF-A0A2U1DLS0-F1
#
_cell.length_a   1.000
_cell.length_b   1.000
_cell.length_c   1.000
_cell.angle_alpha   90.00
_cell.angle_beta   90.00
_cell.angle_gamma   90.00
#
_symmetry.space_group_name_H-M   'P 1'
#
loop_
_entity.id
_entity.type
_entity.pdbx_description
1 polymer ?
#
loop_
_entity_poly.entity_id
_entity_poly.type
_entity_poly.pdbx_seq_one_letter_code
_entity_poly.pdbx_strand_id
1 'polypeptide(L)'
;MDRNNKNARYGMRKLAVGFVSCMLGLSMVFASVQGTVAKEEAKTDKKTEVVEVAEKELTKEEQIKLAKEELKAYLDTIDESVIDNPAIKYEDEKVKDEIKAAIKRAKELLEDKDIDDAKLEEIKKIPFKKVNGKKQGLFRDFTRKALVDFEVAGERDTENPHNKKKYVSLKDNKFTIKTSLKDLKKSGEDKKVYFKINYVTDEQYKEIKVDAMSSSTPKYNKQELPAEDYTLKAVDGGYEVEITKLPENTVLVKPIVIIELAKGTKFENGDIVFVKKANTEVKETKEEKKENVKEENNEAKATFKFFIDKSEYVKTVDGKEETVQIDVAPFIQNDRTMLPLRYLAEAIGAEVKYEKETRTASFTKDGIVASIQIDGDKIKLSDGKEITMDSKPINKNGRIFVSLTNVSKVFNLTNGNSDDEMKQDIEWDKKERSVTVIAK
;
A
#
# COMPACT_ATOMS: atom_id res chain seq x y z
N MET A 1 -0.69 68.73 27.93
CA MET A 1 -0.42 67.72 26.89
C MET A 1 -1.57 66.73 26.94
N ASP A 2 -2.62 66.98 26.16
CA ASP A 2 -2.88 66.37 24.83
C ASP A 2 -3.35 64.91 24.96
N ARG A 3 -4.38 64.37 24.28
CA ARG A 3 -5.45 64.85 23.40
C ARG A 3 -6.30 63.59 23.09
N ASN A 4 -7.64 63.72 22.96
CA ASN A 4 -8.57 62.97 22.08
C ASN A 4 -8.62 61.41 22.08
N ASN A 5 -9.77 60.71 22.23
CA ASN A 5 -11.06 60.71 21.51
C ASN A 5 -11.14 59.67 20.35
N LYS A 6 -12.28 58.95 20.31
CA LYS A 6 -13.01 58.31 19.17
C LYS A 6 -12.94 56.79 18.93
N ASN A 7 -14.10 56.16 19.17
CA ASN A 7 -14.92 55.37 18.22
C ASN A 7 -14.26 54.75 16.98
N ALA A 8 -14.50 53.45 16.73
CA ALA A 8 -15.40 52.95 15.67
C ALA A 8 -15.30 51.42 15.38
N ARG A 9 -16.49 50.83 15.21
CA ARG A 9 -16.93 49.68 14.37
C ARG A 9 -15.89 48.93 13.52
N TYR A 10 -15.99 47.60 13.51
CA TYR A 10 -16.03 46.68 12.34
C TYR A 10 -16.21 45.25 12.92
N GLY A 11 -17.07 44.34 12.51
CA GLY A 11 -18.11 44.26 11.49
C GLY A 11 -18.62 42.81 11.51
N MET A 12 -19.92 42.60 11.72
CA MET A 12 -20.57 41.30 11.50
C MET A 12 -20.42 40.95 10.02
N ARG A 13 -19.82 39.80 9.68
CA ARG A 13 -19.96 39.20 8.35
C ARG A 13 -20.60 37.82 8.49
N LYS A 14 -21.57 37.65 7.59
CA LYS A 14 -22.59 36.62 7.49
C LYS A 14 -22.00 35.22 7.35
N LEU A 15 -22.83 34.24 7.69
CA LEU A 15 -22.75 32.85 7.24
C LEU A 15 -22.28 32.76 5.78
N ALA A 16 -21.34 31.86 5.53
CA ALA A 16 -21.28 31.12 4.28
C ALA A 16 -21.56 29.66 4.62
N VAL A 17 -22.72 29.20 4.17
CA VAL A 17 -23.12 27.79 4.09
C VAL A 17 -21.99 27.03 3.39
N GLY A 18 -21.37 26.10 4.11
CA GLY A 18 -20.44 25.16 3.50
C GLY A 18 -21.22 24.24 2.57
N PHE A 19 -21.23 24.55 1.28
CA PHE A 19 -21.62 23.61 0.24
C PHE A 19 -20.62 22.45 0.28
N VAL A 20 -21.07 21.31 0.82
CA VAL A 20 -20.44 20.02 0.57
C VAL A 20 -20.75 19.67 -0.88
N SER A 21 -19.89 20.09 -1.80
CA SER A 21 -19.95 19.61 -3.19
C SER A 21 -19.41 18.18 -3.21
N CYS A 22 -20.32 17.21 -3.19
CA CYS A 22 -20.03 15.84 -3.56
C CYS A 22 -19.98 15.81 -5.09
N MET A 23 -18.80 16.02 -5.68
CA MET A 23 -18.60 15.77 -7.12
C MET A 23 -18.74 14.27 -7.38
N LEU A 24 -19.94 13.85 -7.77
CA LEU A 24 -20.18 12.58 -8.45
C LEU A 24 -19.76 12.76 -9.91
N GLY A 25 -18.49 12.50 -10.20
CA GLY A 25 -18.02 12.37 -11.57
C GLY A 25 -18.66 11.15 -12.22
N LEU A 26 -19.71 11.37 -13.01
CA LEU A 26 -20.32 10.36 -13.87
C LEU A 26 -20.24 10.86 -15.33
N SER A 27 -19.08 10.69 -15.97
CA SER A 27 -19.00 10.88 -17.43
C SER A 27 -19.81 9.80 -18.13
N MET A 28 -20.98 10.15 -18.65
CA MET A 28 -21.64 9.38 -19.72
C MET A 28 -20.88 9.65 -21.02
N VAL A 29 -20.25 8.61 -21.58
CA VAL A 29 -19.72 8.64 -22.95
C VAL A 29 -20.87 8.27 -23.88
N PHE A 30 -21.35 9.23 -24.68
CA PHE A 30 -22.19 8.94 -25.84
C PHE A 30 -21.30 8.57 -27.03
N ALA A 31 -21.42 7.35 -27.54
CA ALA A 31 -20.80 6.94 -28.78
C ALA A 31 -21.54 7.57 -29.97
N SER A 32 -20.85 8.38 -30.79
CA SER A 32 -21.39 8.86 -32.05
C SER A 32 -21.14 7.84 -33.16
N VAL A 33 -22.22 7.55 -33.91
CA VAL A 33 -22.24 6.72 -35.12
C VAL A 33 -21.40 7.39 -36.21
N GLN A 34 -20.49 6.64 -36.84
CA GLN A 34 -19.68 7.10 -37.96
C GLN A 34 -20.52 7.20 -39.24
N GLY A 35 -20.56 8.40 -39.83
CA GLY A 35 -20.94 8.64 -41.21
C GLY A 35 -19.81 9.34 -41.95
N THR A 36 -19.28 8.68 -42.98
CA THR A 36 -18.23 9.14 -43.90
C THR A 36 -18.70 10.32 -44.77
N VAL A 37 -17.89 11.39 -44.94
CA VAL A 37 -17.59 12.08 -46.23
C VAL A 37 -16.28 12.90 -46.11
N ALA A 38 -15.60 13.00 -47.25
CA ALA A 38 -14.29 13.50 -47.67
C ALA A 38 -13.68 14.82 -47.14
N LYS A 39 -12.36 14.89 -47.38
CA LYS A 39 -11.35 15.96 -47.23
C LYS A 39 -11.79 17.38 -47.64
N GLU A 40 -11.38 18.36 -46.83
CA GLU A 40 -10.74 19.60 -47.32
C GLU A 40 -9.90 20.25 -46.20
N GLU A 41 -8.63 20.57 -46.50
CA GLU A 41 -7.72 21.28 -45.61
C GLU A 41 -7.93 22.79 -45.77
N ALA A 42 -8.31 23.48 -44.70
CA ALA A 42 -8.18 24.92 -44.60
C ALA A 42 -7.85 25.33 -43.15
N LYS A 43 -6.65 25.90 -42.98
CA LYS A 43 -6.21 26.55 -41.74
C LYS A 43 -7.16 27.71 -41.40
N THR A 44 -7.75 27.69 -40.22
CA THR A 44 -8.32 28.88 -39.59
C THR A 44 -8.18 28.76 -38.08
N ASP A 45 -7.54 29.76 -37.48
CA ASP A 45 -7.41 29.92 -36.03
C ASP A 45 -8.80 29.96 -35.39
N LYS A 46 -9.22 28.85 -34.77
CA LYS A 46 -10.37 28.80 -33.89
C LYS A 46 -9.87 28.88 -32.44
N LYS A 47 -10.12 30.02 -31.80
CA LYS A 47 -10.26 30.08 -30.35
C LYS A 47 -11.24 28.98 -29.94
N THR A 48 -10.75 28.01 -29.17
CA THR A 48 -11.58 26.99 -28.54
C THR A 48 -12.46 27.69 -27.52
N GLU A 49 -13.70 28.00 -27.89
CA GLU A 49 -14.76 28.31 -26.92
C GLU A 49 -15.03 27.02 -26.15
N VAL A 50 -14.64 27.01 -24.87
CA VAL A 50 -15.03 25.96 -23.93
C VAL A 50 -16.51 26.19 -23.66
N VAL A 51 -17.36 25.46 -24.38
CA VAL A 51 -18.79 25.38 -24.04
C VAL A 51 -18.85 24.51 -22.77
N GLU A 52 -19.00 25.18 -21.64
CA GLU A 52 -19.24 24.56 -20.34
C GLU A 52 -20.65 23.93 -20.39
N VAL A 53 -20.71 22.62 -20.67
CA VAL A 53 -21.96 21.86 -20.59
C VAL A 53 -22.28 21.71 -19.11
N ALA A 54 -23.22 22.51 -18.61
CA ALA A 54 -23.71 22.40 -17.24
C ALA A 54 -24.23 20.98 -17.00
N GLU A 55 -23.61 20.25 -16.06
CA GLU A 55 -24.13 18.96 -15.59
C GLU A 55 -25.54 19.19 -15.04
N LYS A 56 -26.55 18.58 -15.67
CA LYS A 56 -27.93 18.67 -15.21
C LYS A 56 -28.03 17.95 -13.85
N GLU A 57 -28.38 18.68 -12.79
CA GLU A 57 -28.70 18.07 -11.50
C GLU A 57 -29.94 17.16 -11.65
N LEU A 58 -29.78 15.88 -11.31
CA LEU A 58 -30.84 14.88 -11.34
C LEU A 58 -31.88 15.15 -10.25
N THR A 59 -33.16 15.03 -10.58
CA THR A 59 -34.23 15.09 -9.59
C THR A 59 -34.14 13.91 -8.62
N LYS A 60 -34.76 14.03 -7.43
CA LYS A 60 -34.79 12.93 -6.46
C LYS A 60 -35.42 11.64 -7.03
N GLU A 61 -36.46 11.79 -7.84
CA GLU A 61 -37.12 10.67 -8.52
C GLU A 61 -36.20 9.99 -9.55
N GLU A 62 -35.45 10.76 -10.33
CA GLU A 62 -34.45 10.24 -11.27
C GLU A 62 -33.32 9.52 -10.53
N GLN A 63 -32.85 10.08 -9.39
CA GLN A 63 -31.83 9.44 -8.54
C GLN A 63 -32.32 8.11 -7.96
N ILE A 64 -33.56 8.07 -7.45
CA ILE A 64 -34.16 6.83 -6.91
C ILE A 64 -34.26 5.77 -8.00
N LYS A 65 -34.75 6.15 -9.18
CA LYS A 65 -34.86 5.24 -10.32
C LYS A 65 -33.51 4.64 -10.70
N LEU A 66 -32.49 5.48 -10.89
CA LEU A 66 -31.14 5.03 -11.25
C LEU A 66 -30.52 4.12 -10.17
N ALA A 67 -30.67 4.49 -8.90
CA ALA A 67 -30.15 3.71 -7.78
C ALA A 67 -30.82 2.33 -7.68
N LYS A 68 -32.14 2.25 -7.92
CA LYS A 68 -32.88 0.98 -7.97
C LYS A 68 -32.50 0.12 -9.18
N GLU A 69 -32.29 0.73 -10.35
CA GLU A 69 -31.80 0.01 -11.53
C GLU A 69 -30.41 -0.60 -11.29
N GLU A 70 -29.49 0.16 -10.67
CA GLU A 70 -28.17 -0.33 -10.26
C GLU A 70 -28.28 -1.45 -9.21
N LEU A 71 -29.12 -1.27 -8.19
CA LEU A 71 -29.35 -2.28 -7.16
C LEU A 71 -29.91 -3.57 -7.75
N LYS A 72 -30.93 -3.48 -8.60
CA LYS A 72 -31.50 -4.63 -9.29
C LYS A 72 -30.45 -5.35 -10.13
N ALA A 73 -29.70 -4.61 -10.94
CA ALA A 73 -28.66 -5.19 -11.79
C ALA A 73 -27.58 -5.92 -10.98
N TYR A 74 -27.28 -5.45 -9.76
CA TYR A 74 -26.36 -6.13 -8.84
C TYR A 74 -27.00 -7.36 -8.19
N LEU A 75 -28.22 -7.25 -7.67
CA LEU A 75 -28.97 -8.36 -7.06
C LEU A 75 -29.19 -9.52 -8.05
N ASP A 76 -29.44 -9.22 -9.32
CA ASP A 76 -29.56 -10.22 -10.40
C ASP A 76 -28.27 -11.05 -10.60
N THR A 77 -27.13 -10.58 -10.09
CA THR A 77 -25.85 -11.31 -10.14
C THR A 77 -25.55 -12.11 -8.88
N ILE A 78 -26.33 -11.95 -7.81
CA ILE A 78 -26.10 -12.66 -6.55
C ILE A 78 -26.48 -14.13 -6.71
N ASP A 79 -25.55 -15.00 -6.34
CA ASP A 79 -25.78 -16.42 -6.17
C ASP A 79 -25.85 -16.77 -4.69
N GLU A 80 -27.06 -16.80 -4.13
CA GLU A 80 -27.28 -17.07 -2.71
C GLU A 80 -26.78 -18.47 -2.29
N SER A 81 -26.72 -19.43 -3.21
CA SER A 81 -26.24 -20.78 -2.90
C SER A 81 -24.77 -20.81 -2.46
N VAL A 82 -23.99 -19.80 -2.89
CA VAL A 82 -22.60 -19.61 -2.48
C VAL A 82 -22.48 -19.46 -0.97
N ILE A 83 -23.44 -18.80 -0.30
CA ILE A 83 -23.40 -18.51 1.14
C ILE A 83 -23.38 -19.80 1.98
N ASP A 84 -24.01 -20.87 1.48
CA ASP A 84 -24.06 -22.17 2.15
C ASP A 84 -22.97 -23.14 1.65
N ASN A 85 -22.03 -22.68 0.81
CA ASN A 85 -20.95 -23.51 0.31
C ASN A 85 -20.00 -23.93 1.46
N PRO A 86 -19.76 -25.24 1.68
CA PRO A 86 -18.94 -25.72 2.79
C PRO A 86 -17.47 -25.31 2.73
N ALA A 87 -17.00 -24.89 1.55
CA ALA A 87 -15.66 -24.36 1.36
C ALA A 87 -15.51 -22.93 1.91
N ILE A 88 -16.59 -22.23 2.26
CA ILE A 88 -16.49 -20.90 2.88
C ILE A 88 -16.39 -21.03 4.39
N LYS A 89 -15.34 -20.44 4.97
CA LYS A 89 -15.11 -20.35 6.41
C LYS A 89 -15.38 -18.94 6.87
N TYR A 90 -16.43 -18.80 7.69
CA TYR A 90 -16.82 -17.55 8.31
C TYR A 90 -16.05 -17.36 9.62
N GLU A 91 -15.66 -16.11 9.92
CA GLU A 91 -15.03 -15.77 11.21
C GLU A 91 -16.00 -15.99 12.40
N ASP A 92 -17.30 -15.76 12.17
CA ASP A 92 -18.40 -16.00 13.11
C ASP A 92 -19.62 -16.48 12.30
N GLU A 93 -20.36 -17.47 12.80
CA GLU A 93 -21.58 -18.00 12.18
C GLU A 93 -22.62 -16.90 11.90
N LYS A 94 -22.66 -15.84 12.71
CA LYS A 94 -23.55 -14.69 12.50
C LYS A 94 -23.30 -13.95 11.20
N VAL A 95 -22.06 -13.95 10.68
CA VAL A 95 -21.72 -13.28 9.42
C VAL A 95 -22.55 -13.85 8.27
N LYS A 96 -22.81 -15.15 8.29
CA LYS A 96 -23.63 -15.83 7.30
C LYS A 96 -25.08 -15.33 7.32
N ASP A 97 -25.66 -15.21 8.51
CA ASP A 97 -27.01 -14.68 8.71
C ASP A 97 -27.10 -13.19 8.35
N GLU A 98 -26.06 -12.41 8.66
CA GLU A 98 -25.96 -11.00 8.27
C GLU A 98 -25.98 -10.82 6.75
N ILE A 99 -25.28 -11.67 5.99
CA ILE A 99 -25.31 -11.64 4.51
C ILE A 99 -26.73 -11.93 4.01
N LYS A 100 -27.38 -12.99 4.52
CA LYS A 100 -28.75 -13.36 4.13
C LYS A 100 -29.74 -12.23 4.45
N ALA A 101 -29.62 -11.62 5.63
CA ALA A 101 -30.43 -10.49 6.04
C ALA A 101 -30.19 -9.25 5.15
N ALA A 102 -28.95 -8.96 4.78
CA ALA A 102 -28.61 -7.85 3.89
C ALA A 102 -29.19 -8.05 2.47
N ILE A 103 -29.16 -9.27 1.94
CA ILE A 103 -29.80 -9.60 0.64
C ILE A 103 -31.31 -9.41 0.72
N LYS A 104 -31.93 -9.90 1.80
CA LYS A 104 -33.36 -9.71 2.04
C LYS A 104 -33.71 -8.21 2.10
N ARG A 105 -32.97 -7.42 2.88
CA ARG A 105 -33.16 -5.97 3.01
C ARG A 105 -33.00 -5.25 1.67
N ALA A 106 -32.02 -5.65 0.86
CA ALA A 106 -31.80 -5.10 -0.46
C ALA A 106 -32.99 -5.36 -1.41
N LYS A 107 -33.57 -6.57 -1.37
CA LYS A 107 -34.79 -6.90 -2.12
C LYS A 107 -36.00 -6.10 -1.66
N GLU A 108 -36.17 -5.92 -0.35
CA GLU A 108 -37.24 -5.07 0.22
C GLU A 108 -37.13 -3.61 -0.25
N LEU A 109 -35.92 -3.03 -0.22
CA LEU A 109 -35.66 -1.68 -0.72
C LEU A 109 -35.97 -1.50 -2.21
N LEU A 110 -35.79 -2.56 -3.00
CA LEU A 110 -36.08 -2.53 -4.42
C LEU A 110 -37.60 -2.39 -4.68
N GLU A 111 -38.41 -3.10 -3.90
CA GLU A 111 -39.88 -3.08 -3.99
C GLU A 111 -40.54 -1.88 -3.28
N ASP A 112 -39.82 -1.23 -2.36
CA ASP A 112 -40.34 -0.13 -1.54
C ASP A 112 -40.68 1.12 -2.38
N LYS A 113 -41.95 1.52 -2.39
CA LYS A 113 -42.41 2.68 -3.17
C LYS A 113 -42.02 4.02 -2.53
N ASP A 114 -41.73 4.03 -1.23
CA ASP A 114 -41.53 5.22 -0.42
C ASP A 114 -40.07 5.34 0.03
N ILE A 115 -39.24 5.86 -0.89
CA ILE A 115 -37.80 6.05 -0.67
C ILE A 115 -37.49 7.46 -0.16
N ASP A 116 -37.21 7.56 1.13
CA ASP A 116 -36.63 8.76 1.73
C ASP A 116 -35.12 8.87 1.44
N ASP A 117 -34.49 9.95 1.90
CA ASP A 117 -33.06 10.19 1.64
C ASP A 117 -32.15 9.16 2.31
N ALA A 118 -32.55 8.62 3.47
CA ALA A 118 -31.77 7.61 4.18
C ALA A 118 -31.78 6.27 3.43
N LYS A 119 -32.96 5.83 2.97
CA LYS A 119 -33.11 4.63 2.14
C LYS A 119 -32.41 4.79 0.79
N LEU A 120 -32.46 5.97 0.18
CA LEU A 120 -31.73 6.23 -1.06
C LEU A 120 -30.21 6.06 -0.88
N GLU A 121 -29.66 6.58 0.22
CA GLU A 121 -28.23 6.40 0.55
C GLU A 121 -27.90 4.95 0.94
N GLU A 122 -28.83 4.20 1.53
CA GLU A 122 -28.70 2.76 1.76
C GLU A 122 -28.59 2.00 0.43
N ILE A 123 -29.52 2.22 -0.50
CA ILE A 123 -29.54 1.61 -1.85
C ILE A 123 -28.21 1.87 -2.58
N LYS A 124 -27.74 3.12 -2.60
CA LYS A 124 -26.49 3.51 -3.28
C LYS A 124 -25.23 2.82 -2.71
N LYS A 125 -25.26 2.35 -1.46
CA LYS A 125 -24.12 1.70 -0.80
C LYS A 125 -24.09 0.18 -0.98
N ILE A 126 -25.18 -0.44 -1.41
CA ILE A 126 -25.26 -1.90 -1.52
C ILE A 126 -24.41 -2.44 -2.70
N PRO A 127 -24.59 -1.99 -3.95
CA PRO A 127 -23.90 -2.56 -5.11
C PRO A 127 -22.38 -2.42 -5.03
N PHE A 128 -21.68 -3.43 -5.58
CA PHE A 128 -20.25 -3.30 -5.79
C PHE A 128 -19.96 -2.27 -6.87
N LYS A 129 -19.10 -1.30 -6.55
CA LYS A 129 -18.63 -0.29 -7.52
C LYS A 129 -17.20 0.17 -7.24
N LYS A 130 -16.59 0.78 -8.26
CA LYS A 130 -15.29 1.44 -8.14
C LYS A 130 -15.48 2.94 -8.35
N VAL A 131 -15.24 3.73 -7.30
CA VAL A 131 -15.29 5.19 -7.35
C VAL A 131 -13.88 5.71 -7.11
N ASN A 132 -13.32 6.47 -8.05
CA ASN A 132 -11.93 6.97 -7.99
C ASN A 132 -10.91 5.85 -7.68
N GLY A 133 -11.09 4.69 -8.32
CA GLY A 133 -10.26 3.50 -8.11
C GLY A 133 -10.50 2.75 -6.79
N LYS A 134 -11.30 3.27 -5.85
CA LYS A 134 -11.61 2.63 -4.57
C LYS A 134 -12.84 1.73 -4.72
N LYS A 135 -12.70 0.47 -4.34
CA LYS A 135 -13.80 -0.52 -4.28
C LYS A 135 -14.74 -0.20 -3.12
N GLN A 136 -16.03 -0.11 -3.38
CA GLN A 136 -17.13 0.10 -2.41
C GLN A 136 -18.23 -0.95 -2.63
N GLY A 137 -19.13 -1.09 -1.65
CA GLY A 137 -20.28 -2.00 -1.69
C GLY A 137 -20.45 -2.73 -0.36
N LEU A 138 -21.69 -2.86 0.12
CA LEU A 138 -22.03 -3.46 1.41
C LEU A 138 -21.44 -4.87 1.56
N PHE A 139 -21.66 -5.72 0.54
CA PHE A 139 -21.24 -7.12 0.63
C PHE A 139 -19.71 -7.33 0.62
N ARG A 140 -18.94 -6.32 0.20
CA ARG A 140 -17.48 -6.36 0.23
C ARG A 140 -16.94 -6.42 1.67
N ASP A 141 -17.68 -5.87 2.63
CA ASP A 141 -17.24 -5.88 4.02
C ASP A 141 -17.47 -7.27 4.65
N PHE A 142 -18.50 -8.01 4.19
CA PHE A 142 -18.68 -9.42 4.56
C PHE A 142 -17.61 -10.34 3.95
N THR A 143 -17.16 -10.09 2.72
CA THR A 143 -16.09 -10.91 2.09
C THR A 143 -14.74 -10.83 2.81
N ARG A 144 -14.56 -9.89 3.73
CA ARG A 144 -13.36 -9.82 4.58
C ARG A 144 -13.43 -10.74 5.81
N LYS A 145 -14.65 -11.12 6.21
CA LYS A 145 -14.95 -11.95 7.37
C LYS A 145 -15.29 -13.40 7.00
N ALA A 146 -15.09 -13.75 5.73
CA ALA A 146 -15.40 -15.05 5.18
C ALA A 146 -14.38 -15.37 4.08
N LEU A 147 -13.65 -16.47 4.25
CA LEU A 147 -12.57 -16.87 3.35
C LEU A 147 -12.84 -18.27 2.80
N VAL A 148 -12.40 -18.53 1.58
CA VAL A 148 -12.43 -19.90 1.05
C VAL A 148 -11.42 -20.75 1.82
N ASP A 149 -11.73 -22.01 2.08
CA ASP A 149 -10.80 -22.95 2.67
C ASP A 149 -9.64 -23.20 1.70
N PHE A 150 -8.44 -22.93 2.20
CA PHE A 150 -7.26 -22.93 1.36
C PHE A 150 -6.01 -23.05 2.21
N GLU A 151 -5.13 -23.96 1.82
CA GLU A 151 -3.79 -24.10 2.37
C GLU A 151 -2.85 -24.56 1.26
N VAL A 152 -1.64 -24.03 1.20
CA VAL A 152 -0.57 -24.69 0.42
C VAL A 152 0.08 -25.73 1.32
N ALA A 153 0.02 -27.00 0.91
CA ALA A 153 0.62 -28.10 1.63
C ALA A 153 2.14 -28.12 1.45
N GLY A 154 2.87 -28.40 2.52
CA GLY A 154 4.32 -28.54 2.51
C GLY A 154 4.97 -27.95 3.75
N GLU A 155 6.27 -28.18 3.87
CA GLU A 155 7.08 -27.56 4.91
C GLU A 155 7.13 -26.04 4.69
N ARG A 156 6.87 -25.28 5.77
CA ARG A 156 6.92 -23.82 5.78
C ARG A 156 8.24 -23.38 6.42
N ASP A 157 9.30 -23.44 5.65
CA ASP A 157 10.67 -23.15 6.08
C ASP A 157 11.20 -21.80 5.55
N THR A 158 10.50 -21.21 4.58
CA THR A 158 10.98 -20.03 3.84
C THR A 158 10.37 -18.77 4.42
N GLU A 159 11.15 -18.03 5.19
CA GLU A 159 10.71 -16.76 5.77
C GLU A 159 10.61 -15.66 4.72
N ASN A 160 9.47 -14.97 4.68
CA ASN A 160 9.34 -13.76 3.90
C ASN A 160 9.90 -12.57 4.71
N PRO A 161 10.98 -11.91 4.26
CA PRO A 161 11.58 -10.79 4.98
C PRO A 161 10.60 -9.63 5.25
N HIS A 162 9.55 -9.48 4.43
CA HIS A 162 8.59 -8.38 4.53
C HIS A 162 7.53 -8.57 5.61
N ASN A 163 7.29 -9.79 6.11
CA ASN A 163 6.31 -10.00 7.19
C ASN A 163 6.69 -11.09 8.20
N LYS A 164 7.90 -11.64 8.09
CA LYS A 164 8.48 -12.66 8.97
C LYS A 164 7.67 -13.95 9.09
N LYS A 165 6.67 -14.14 8.22
CA LYS A 165 5.93 -15.40 8.14
C LYS A 165 6.69 -16.39 7.29
N LYS A 166 6.61 -17.66 7.66
CA LYS A 166 7.16 -18.76 6.86
C LYS A 166 6.14 -19.27 5.86
N TYR A 167 6.62 -19.54 4.66
CA TYR A 167 5.85 -19.99 3.51
C TYR A 167 6.50 -21.22 2.90
N VAL A 168 5.71 -21.92 2.08
CA VAL A 168 6.18 -23.07 1.32
C VAL A 168 7.08 -22.58 0.18
N SER A 169 8.14 -23.33 -0.12
CA SER A 169 8.93 -23.16 -1.34
C SER A 169 8.46 -24.10 -2.44
N LEU A 170 8.45 -23.60 -3.67
CA LEU A 170 8.18 -24.34 -4.89
C LEU A 170 9.28 -25.39 -5.08
N LYS A 171 8.88 -26.64 -5.32
CA LYS A 171 9.80 -27.75 -5.56
C LYS A 171 9.44 -28.40 -6.88
N ASP A 172 10.39 -28.49 -7.81
CA ASP A 172 10.19 -29.08 -9.14
C ASP A 172 9.01 -28.47 -9.90
N ASN A 173 8.85 -27.14 -9.80
CA ASN A 173 7.72 -26.37 -10.33
C ASN A 173 6.34 -26.83 -9.83
N LYS A 174 6.28 -27.58 -8.73
CA LYS A 174 5.06 -28.16 -8.17
C LYS A 174 4.80 -27.71 -6.74
N PHE A 175 3.53 -27.65 -6.40
CA PHE A 175 3.03 -27.56 -5.03
C PHE A 175 1.62 -28.14 -4.97
N THR A 176 1.16 -28.48 -3.77
CA THR A 176 -0.21 -28.97 -3.55
C THR A 176 -1.00 -27.93 -2.78
N ILE A 177 -2.25 -27.71 -3.19
CA ILE A 177 -3.22 -26.92 -2.43
C ILE A 177 -4.26 -27.84 -1.80
N LYS A 178 -4.68 -27.53 -0.58
CA LYS A 178 -5.83 -28.19 0.07
C LYS A 178 -7.04 -27.26 0.02
N THR A 179 -8.19 -27.83 -0.35
CA THR A 179 -9.50 -27.18 -0.35
C THR A 179 -10.58 -28.25 -0.39
N SER A 180 -11.77 -27.97 0.16
CA SER A 180 -12.90 -28.91 0.06
C SER A 180 -13.63 -28.84 -1.29
N LEU A 181 -13.28 -27.88 -2.16
CA LEU A 181 -13.89 -27.74 -3.47
C LEU A 181 -13.59 -28.91 -4.40
N LYS A 182 -14.65 -29.45 -5.01
CA LYS A 182 -14.59 -30.47 -6.07
C LYS A 182 -14.63 -29.81 -7.44
N ASP A 183 -14.01 -30.46 -8.41
CA ASP A 183 -13.99 -30.04 -9.82
C ASP A 183 -13.49 -28.60 -10.06
N LEU A 184 -12.55 -28.13 -9.23
CA LEU A 184 -12.00 -26.78 -9.30
C LEU A 184 -11.41 -26.52 -10.69
N LYS A 185 -11.82 -25.40 -11.29
CA LYS A 185 -11.42 -24.98 -12.63
C LYS A 185 -10.41 -23.84 -12.58
N LYS A 186 -9.67 -23.63 -13.67
CA LYS A 186 -8.75 -22.49 -13.78
C LYS A 186 -9.50 -21.21 -14.14
N SER A 187 -8.83 -20.08 -13.92
CA SER A 187 -9.27 -18.76 -14.37
C SER A 187 -9.67 -18.81 -15.86
N GLY A 188 -10.89 -18.34 -16.18
CA GLY A 188 -11.43 -18.33 -17.54
C GLY A 188 -12.27 -19.56 -17.93
N GLU A 189 -12.11 -20.69 -17.24
CA GLU A 189 -12.91 -21.91 -17.47
C GLU A 189 -14.26 -21.85 -16.73
N ASP A 190 -14.27 -21.31 -15.50
CA ASP A 190 -15.47 -21.06 -14.72
C ASP A 190 -15.47 -19.59 -14.24
N LYS A 191 -16.63 -18.93 -14.30
CA LYS A 191 -16.77 -17.52 -13.94
C LYS A 191 -16.99 -17.31 -12.43
N LYS A 192 -17.53 -18.30 -11.72
CA LYS A 192 -17.95 -18.21 -10.33
C LYS A 192 -16.99 -18.91 -9.38
N VAL A 193 -16.50 -20.11 -9.71
CA VAL A 193 -15.62 -20.90 -8.83
C VAL A 193 -14.36 -21.27 -9.59
N TYR A 194 -13.24 -20.60 -9.27
CA TYR A 194 -12.02 -20.80 -10.02
C TYR A 194 -10.76 -20.61 -9.19
N PHE A 195 -9.69 -21.23 -9.68
CA PHE A 195 -8.33 -21.13 -9.21
C PHE A 195 -7.52 -20.24 -10.14
N LYS A 196 -6.61 -19.46 -9.57
CA LYS A 196 -5.61 -18.74 -10.33
C LYS A 196 -4.30 -18.61 -9.57
N ILE A 197 -3.24 -18.28 -10.30
CA ILE A 197 -1.93 -18.00 -9.73
C ILE A 197 -1.58 -16.57 -10.10
N ASN A 198 -1.20 -15.74 -9.13
CA ASN A 198 -0.44 -14.53 -9.43
C ASN A 198 1.04 -14.78 -9.21
N TYR A 199 1.90 -13.98 -9.81
CA TYR A 199 3.34 -13.99 -9.57
C TYR A 199 3.87 -12.58 -9.32
N VAL A 200 5.06 -12.52 -8.72
CA VAL A 200 5.78 -11.28 -8.41
C VAL A 200 7.24 -11.47 -8.83
N THR A 201 7.74 -10.56 -9.64
CA THR A 201 9.15 -10.54 -10.07
C THR A 201 10.05 -9.92 -9.01
N ASP A 202 11.36 -10.10 -9.13
CA ASP A 202 12.35 -9.52 -8.24
C ASP A 202 12.26 -7.99 -8.12
N GLU A 203 12.05 -7.29 -9.24
CA GLU A 203 11.82 -5.84 -9.26
C GLU A 203 10.58 -5.45 -8.43
N GLN A 204 9.44 -6.09 -8.71
CA GLN A 204 8.18 -5.84 -8.00
C GLN A 204 8.24 -6.23 -6.51
N TYR A 205 9.03 -7.25 -6.20
CA TYR A 205 9.25 -7.70 -4.83
C TYR A 205 10.02 -6.63 -4.03
N LYS A 206 11.03 -6.01 -4.64
CA LYS A 206 11.86 -4.94 -4.04
C LYS A 206 11.14 -3.59 -3.93
N GLU A 207 10.15 -3.32 -4.77
CA GLU A 207 9.37 -2.07 -4.76
C GLU A 207 8.35 -1.93 -3.61
N ILE A 208 8.25 -2.94 -2.71
CA ILE A 208 7.23 -2.92 -1.67
C ILE A 208 7.40 -1.74 -0.70
N LYS A 209 6.31 -1.01 -0.45
CA LYS A 209 6.25 0.10 0.52
C LYS A 209 6.02 -0.45 1.93
N VAL A 210 6.60 0.19 2.95
CA VAL A 210 6.54 -0.25 4.37
C VAL A 210 5.10 -0.51 4.86
N ASP A 211 4.13 0.31 4.46
CA ASP A 211 2.72 0.17 4.85
C ASP A 211 2.01 -1.08 4.30
N ALA A 212 2.62 -1.79 3.34
CA ALA A 212 2.09 -3.02 2.74
C ALA A 212 2.46 -4.30 3.53
N MET A 213 3.23 -4.17 4.62
CA MET A 213 3.79 -5.28 5.41
C MET A 213 2.89 -5.75 6.58
N SER A 214 1.83 -5.00 6.92
CA SER A 214 0.94 -5.29 8.06
C SER A 214 -0.16 -6.34 7.78
N SER A 215 -0.32 -6.81 6.54
CA SER A 215 -1.29 -7.85 6.21
C SER A 215 -0.68 -9.24 6.18
N SER A 216 -1.49 -10.27 6.47
CA SER A 216 -1.09 -11.68 6.46
C SER A 216 -0.42 -12.15 5.16
N THR A 217 -0.67 -11.46 4.05
CA THR A 217 0.15 -11.49 2.84
C THR A 217 0.55 -10.06 2.48
N PRO A 218 1.83 -9.75 2.23
CA PRO A 218 2.22 -8.40 1.85
C PRO A 218 1.62 -8.00 0.49
N LYS A 219 1.34 -6.71 0.29
CA LYS A 219 0.77 -6.22 -0.98
C LYS A 219 1.87 -5.88 -1.99
N TYR A 220 2.21 -6.86 -2.81
CA TYR A 220 3.08 -6.69 -3.97
C TYR A 220 2.31 -6.16 -5.19
N ASN A 221 3.02 -5.47 -6.09
CA ASN A 221 2.57 -5.37 -7.47
C ASN A 221 2.66 -6.77 -8.09
N LYS A 222 1.56 -7.29 -8.63
CA LYS A 222 1.45 -8.70 -9.02
C LYS A 222 0.75 -8.85 -10.36
N GLN A 223 1.17 -9.85 -11.11
CA GLN A 223 0.62 -10.21 -12.41
C GLN A 223 -0.06 -11.58 -12.32
N GLU A 224 -1.12 -11.81 -13.10
CA GLU A 224 -1.78 -13.11 -13.17
C GLU A 224 -1.02 -14.00 -14.16
N LEU A 225 -0.74 -15.24 -13.75
CA LEU A 225 -0.14 -16.25 -14.62
C LEU A 225 -1.21 -16.80 -15.58
N PRO A 226 -0.93 -16.94 -16.89
CA PRO A 226 -1.87 -17.51 -17.85
C PRO A 226 -2.32 -18.93 -17.47
N ALA A 227 -3.58 -19.29 -17.77
CA ALA A 227 -4.15 -20.58 -17.37
C ALA A 227 -3.50 -21.78 -18.07
N GLU A 228 -2.92 -21.55 -19.24
CA GLU A 228 -2.13 -22.51 -20.01
C GLU A 228 -0.73 -22.78 -19.41
N ASP A 229 -0.22 -21.85 -18.58
CA ASP A 229 1.14 -21.89 -18.02
C ASP A 229 1.24 -22.69 -16.71
N TYR A 230 0.14 -23.34 -16.30
CA TYR A 230 0.13 -24.30 -15.20
C TYR A 230 -0.94 -25.38 -15.40
N THR A 231 -0.80 -26.51 -14.74
CA THR A 231 -1.81 -27.57 -14.65
C THR A 231 -2.44 -27.61 -13.26
N LEU A 232 -3.64 -28.18 -13.19
CA LEU A 232 -4.38 -28.38 -11.94
C LEU A 232 -4.94 -29.79 -11.96
N LYS A 233 -4.38 -30.69 -11.14
CA LYS A 233 -4.73 -32.10 -11.10
C LYS A 233 -5.31 -32.45 -9.74
N ALA A 234 -6.53 -33.01 -9.73
CA ALA A 234 -7.15 -33.46 -8.49
C ALA A 234 -6.30 -34.56 -7.82
N VAL A 235 -6.12 -34.43 -6.51
CA VAL A 235 -5.46 -35.39 -5.63
C VAL A 235 -6.30 -35.53 -4.35
N ASP A 236 -5.92 -36.46 -3.47
CA ASP A 236 -6.63 -36.61 -2.19
C ASP A 236 -6.53 -35.32 -1.37
N GLY A 237 -7.68 -34.82 -0.91
CA GLY A 237 -7.78 -33.59 -0.12
C GLY A 237 -7.48 -32.26 -0.86
N GLY A 238 -7.32 -32.26 -2.18
CA GLY A 238 -7.11 -31.02 -2.94
C GLY A 238 -6.58 -31.19 -4.36
N TYR A 239 -5.60 -30.36 -4.74
CA TYR A 239 -5.06 -30.34 -6.11
C TYR A 239 -3.53 -30.19 -6.11
N GLU A 240 -2.88 -31.01 -6.93
CA GLU A 240 -1.50 -30.77 -7.34
C GLU A 240 -1.48 -29.72 -8.46
N VAL A 241 -0.63 -28.72 -8.30
CA VAL A 241 -0.40 -27.66 -9.27
C VAL A 241 1.01 -27.81 -9.80
N GLU A 242 1.17 -27.84 -11.13
CA GLU A 242 2.46 -27.82 -11.80
C GLU A 242 2.54 -26.59 -12.70
N ILE A 243 3.49 -25.70 -12.45
CA ILE A 243 3.75 -24.54 -13.29
C ILE A 243 4.59 -25.00 -14.48
N THR A 244 3.98 -25.04 -15.67
CA THR A 244 4.64 -25.49 -16.90
C THR A 244 5.52 -24.41 -17.51
N LYS A 245 5.16 -23.14 -17.29
CA LYS A 245 5.95 -21.98 -17.75
C LYS A 245 5.98 -20.90 -16.68
N LEU A 246 7.12 -20.82 -16.00
CA LEU A 246 7.36 -19.84 -14.96
C LEU A 246 8.04 -18.59 -15.56
N PRO A 247 7.51 -17.38 -15.36
CA PRO A 247 8.16 -16.16 -15.84
C PRO A 247 9.56 -15.97 -15.23
N GLU A 248 10.48 -15.41 -16.02
CA GLU A 248 11.84 -15.11 -15.56
C GLU A 248 11.83 -14.17 -14.35
N ASN A 249 12.83 -14.32 -13.48
CA ASN A 249 13.00 -13.50 -12.27
C ASN A 249 11.81 -13.50 -11.32
N THR A 250 10.92 -14.49 -11.40
CA THR A 250 9.86 -14.69 -10.40
C THR A 250 10.48 -15.03 -9.04
N VAL A 251 10.11 -14.27 -8.00
CA VAL A 251 10.52 -14.50 -6.61
C VAL A 251 9.48 -15.36 -5.89
N LEU A 252 8.20 -15.06 -6.12
CA LEU A 252 7.10 -15.79 -5.52
C LEU A 252 5.92 -15.90 -6.45
N VAL A 253 5.09 -16.90 -6.18
CA VAL A 253 3.75 -17.05 -6.72
C VAL A 253 2.74 -17.01 -5.58
N LYS A 254 1.51 -16.62 -5.90
CA LYS A 254 0.37 -16.59 -5.00
C LYS A 254 -0.79 -17.34 -5.65
N PRO A 255 -0.92 -18.66 -5.43
CA PRO A 255 -2.16 -19.39 -5.72
C PRO A 255 -3.34 -18.80 -4.93
N ILE A 256 -4.50 -18.70 -5.57
CA ILE A 256 -5.73 -18.16 -4.99
C ILE A 256 -6.91 -19.00 -5.48
N VAL A 257 -7.79 -19.37 -4.56
CA VAL A 257 -9.12 -19.92 -4.86
C VAL A 257 -10.16 -18.84 -4.64
N ILE A 258 -11.10 -18.74 -5.58
CA ILE A 258 -12.10 -17.69 -5.64
C ILE A 258 -13.48 -18.30 -5.81
N ILE A 259 -14.44 -17.82 -5.01
CA ILE A 259 -15.88 -18.05 -5.17
C ILE A 259 -16.58 -16.70 -5.27
N GLU A 260 -17.23 -16.41 -6.40
CA GLU A 260 -17.93 -15.15 -6.66
C GLU A 260 -19.38 -15.22 -6.16
N LEU A 261 -19.69 -14.44 -5.12
CA LEU A 261 -21.05 -14.28 -4.59
C LEU A 261 -21.92 -13.45 -5.53
N ALA A 262 -21.35 -12.37 -6.07
CA ALA A 262 -22.01 -11.42 -6.94
C ALA A 262 -20.95 -10.75 -7.81
N LYS A 263 -21.35 -10.06 -8.89
CA LYS A 263 -20.40 -9.38 -9.78
C LYS A 263 -19.48 -8.44 -9.00
N GLY A 264 -18.19 -8.77 -8.94
CA GLY A 264 -17.16 -8.00 -8.23
C GLY A 264 -17.05 -8.25 -6.72
N THR A 265 -17.93 -9.08 -6.15
CA THR A 265 -17.94 -9.47 -4.73
C THR A 265 -17.57 -10.94 -4.61
N LYS A 266 -16.38 -11.19 -4.07
CA LYS A 266 -15.71 -12.50 -4.12
C LYS A 266 -15.24 -12.90 -2.73
N PHE A 267 -15.54 -14.13 -2.33
CA PHE A 267 -14.80 -14.80 -1.28
C PHE A 267 -13.53 -15.35 -1.91
N GLU A 268 -12.37 -15.02 -1.34
CA GLU A 268 -11.08 -15.44 -1.88
C GLU A 268 -10.14 -15.79 -0.74
N ASN A 269 -9.32 -16.80 -0.95
CA ASN A 269 -8.19 -17.09 -0.07
C ASN A 269 -7.01 -17.59 -0.91
N GLY A 270 -5.81 -17.34 -0.41
CA GLY A 270 -4.60 -17.63 -1.14
C GLY A 270 -3.36 -17.35 -0.32
N ASP A 271 -2.29 -18.06 -0.63
CA ASP A 271 -1.06 -18.09 0.15
C ASP A 271 0.16 -17.91 -0.75
N ILE A 272 1.30 -17.53 -0.17
CA ILE A 272 2.55 -17.37 -0.93
C ILE A 272 3.25 -18.73 -1.06
N VAL A 273 3.82 -18.96 -2.25
CA VAL A 273 4.81 -20.00 -2.52
C VAL A 273 6.06 -19.32 -3.08
N PHE A 274 7.21 -19.49 -2.43
CA PHE A 274 8.47 -18.93 -2.91
C PHE A 274 9.06 -19.77 -4.03
N VAL A 275 9.51 -19.14 -5.11
CA VAL A 275 10.08 -19.83 -6.26
C VAL A 275 11.58 -20.09 -6.09
N LYS A 276 12.30 -19.08 -5.61
CA LYS A 276 13.70 -19.18 -5.21
C LYS A 276 13.71 -19.06 -3.69
N LYS A 277 14.52 -19.87 -2.99
CA LYS A 277 14.86 -19.53 -1.60
C LYS A 277 15.32 -18.07 -1.61
N ALA A 278 14.83 -17.25 -0.70
CA ALA A 278 15.44 -15.96 -0.43
C ALA A 278 16.81 -16.23 0.25
N ASN A 279 17.76 -16.72 -0.56
CA ASN A 279 19.22 -16.70 -0.43
C ASN A 279 19.83 -17.65 -1.48
N THR A 280 20.61 -17.07 -2.40
CA THR A 280 21.60 -17.79 -3.21
C THR A 280 22.76 -18.16 -2.29
N GLU A 281 22.86 -19.43 -1.90
CA GLU A 281 24.17 -20.04 -1.60
C GLU A 281 24.61 -20.77 -2.87
N VAL A 282 25.76 -20.37 -3.43
CA VAL A 282 26.49 -21.19 -4.40
C VAL A 282 27.04 -22.38 -3.63
N LYS A 283 26.67 -23.58 -4.07
CA LYS A 283 27.15 -24.86 -3.53
C LYS A 283 28.66 -25.01 -3.77
N GLU A 284 29.43 -25.31 -2.72
CA GLU A 284 30.59 -26.19 -2.83
C GLU A 284 30.55 -27.25 -1.73
N THR A 285 30.72 -28.50 -2.16
CA THR A 285 30.78 -29.72 -1.37
C THR A 285 32.10 -29.82 -0.60
N LYS A 286 32.03 -30.32 0.63
CA LYS A 286 33.18 -30.64 1.50
C LYS A 286 34.07 -31.71 0.90
N GLU A 287 35.38 -31.45 0.79
CA GLU A 287 36.45 -32.33 1.28
C GLU A 287 37.80 -31.58 1.39
N GLU A 288 38.31 -31.58 2.62
CA GLU A 288 39.69 -31.35 3.11
C GLU A 288 40.66 -30.42 2.36
N LYS A 289 41.07 -29.31 3.02
CA LYS A 289 42.45 -29.12 3.50
C LYS A 289 42.61 -27.87 4.39
N LYS A 290 43.46 -28.03 5.41
CA LYS A 290 43.87 -27.07 6.42
C LYS A 290 44.57 -25.83 5.85
N GLU A 291 44.49 -24.75 6.62
CA GLU A 291 45.41 -23.61 6.74
C GLU A 291 45.61 -22.69 5.51
N ASN A 292 45.09 -21.46 5.59
CA ASN A 292 45.85 -20.34 6.15
C ASN A 292 44.99 -19.07 6.25
N VAL A 293 44.98 -18.46 7.43
CA VAL A 293 44.41 -17.15 7.69
C VAL A 293 45.29 -16.09 7.02
N LYS A 294 44.71 -15.31 6.11
CA LYS A 294 45.16 -13.93 5.85
C LYS A 294 43.94 -13.02 5.66
N GLU A 295 43.95 -11.98 6.48
CA GLU A 295 42.97 -10.91 6.65
C GLU A 295 42.80 -10.04 5.40
N GLU A 296 41.58 -9.53 5.22
CA GLU A 296 41.17 -8.29 4.52
C GLU A 296 39.63 -8.20 4.65
N ASN A 297 38.93 -7.18 5.17
CA ASN A 297 39.21 -6.00 5.99
C ASN A 297 37.95 -5.79 6.87
N ASN A 298 38.12 -5.59 8.17
CA ASN A 298 37.06 -5.20 9.12
C ASN A 298 36.78 -3.69 8.97
N GLU A 299 35.60 -3.30 8.48
CA GLU A 299 35.05 -1.97 8.83
C GLU A 299 34.22 -2.08 10.11
N ALA A 300 34.68 -1.37 11.14
CA ALA A 300 34.05 -1.23 12.44
C ALA A 300 32.66 -0.59 12.31
N LYS A 301 31.59 -1.29 12.69
CA LYS A 301 30.23 -0.72 12.73
C LYS A 301 30.09 0.26 13.88
N ALA A 302 30.05 1.56 13.57
CA ALA A 302 29.74 2.60 14.55
C ALA A 302 28.22 2.73 14.77
N THR A 303 27.78 3.05 16.00
CA THR A 303 26.38 3.38 16.30
C THR A 303 26.27 4.74 16.98
N PHE A 304 25.14 5.43 16.75
CA PHE A 304 24.87 6.78 17.23
C PHE A 304 23.48 6.81 17.86
N LYS A 305 23.42 6.94 19.19
CA LYS A 305 22.18 6.90 19.97
C LYS A 305 21.79 8.28 20.47
N PHE A 306 20.81 8.88 19.83
CA PHE A 306 20.26 10.20 20.13
C PHE A 306 19.11 10.10 21.12
N PHE A 307 19.07 10.94 22.15
CA PHE A 307 17.98 10.95 23.12
C PHE A 307 17.03 12.12 22.86
N ILE A 308 15.72 11.87 22.93
CA ILE A 308 14.72 12.92 22.80
C ILE A 308 14.79 13.87 24.00
N ASP A 309 14.71 15.16 23.71
CA ASP A 309 14.77 16.27 24.67
C ASP A 309 16.12 16.41 25.40
N LYS A 310 17.17 15.68 24.99
CA LYS A 310 18.54 15.86 25.49
C LYS A 310 19.49 16.38 24.43
N SER A 311 20.36 17.29 24.83
CA SER A 311 21.40 17.88 23.99
C SER A 311 22.69 17.04 23.94
N GLU A 312 22.54 15.72 23.83
CA GLU A 312 23.66 14.78 23.72
C GLU A 312 23.27 13.51 22.97
N TYR A 313 24.26 12.79 22.43
CA TYR A 313 24.11 11.43 21.91
C TYR A 313 25.29 10.54 22.33
N VAL A 314 25.08 9.23 22.34
CA VAL A 314 26.14 8.24 22.61
C VAL A 314 26.64 7.64 21.31
N LYS A 315 27.92 7.77 21.03
CA LYS A 315 28.62 7.12 19.91
C LYS A 315 29.28 5.85 20.39
N THR A 316 29.06 4.72 19.71
CA THR A 316 29.77 3.47 19.98
C THR A 316 30.62 3.10 18.79
N VAL A 317 31.93 2.91 18.96
CA VAL A 317 32.84 2.41 17.92
C VAL A 317 33.70 1.30 18.53
N ASP A 318 33.71 0.11 17.92
CA ASP A 318 34.46 -1.05 18.42
C ASP A 318 34.20 -1.37 19.91
N GLY A 319 32.94 -1.18 20.34
CA GLY A 319 32.52 -1.42 21.72
C GLY A 319 32.91 -0.34 22.73
N LYS A 320 33.54 0.76 22.30
CA LYS A 320 33.82 1.94 23.14
C LYS A 320 32.72 2.99 22.98
N GLU A 321 32.16 3.44 24.09
CA GLU A 321 31.15 4.48 24.12
C GLU A 321 31.75 5.86 24.42
N GLU A 322 31.31 6.87 23.67
CA GLU A 322 31.64 8.28 23.86
C GLU A 322 30.33 9.09 23.89
N THR A 323 30.15 9.93 24.90
CA THR A 323 29.02 10.87 24.95
C THR A 323 29.41 12.18 24.26
N VAL A 324 28.68 12.55 23.23
CA VAL A 324 28.92 13.76 22.43
C VAL A 324 27.83 14.78 22.71
N GLN A 325 28.23 16.00 23.10
CA GLN A 325 27.31 17.12 23.32
C GLN A 325 26.92 17.74 21.98
N ILE A 326 25.62 18.04 21.83
CA ILE A 326 25.05 18.69 20.65
C ILE A 326 24.32 19.96 21.05
N ASP A 327 24.30 20.96 20.17
CA ASP A 327 23.82 22.28 20.54
C ASP A 327 22.29 22.42 20.56
N VAL A 328 21.58 21.44 20.00
CA VAL A 328 20.13 21.37 20.02
C VAL A 328 19.64 19.93 20.19
N ALA A 329 18.65 19.76 21.07
CA ALA A 329 18.07 18.44 21.34
C ALA A 329 17.13 17.98 20.20
N PRO A 330 17.15 16.67 19.85
CA PRO A 330 16.09 16.04 19.07
C PRO A 330 14.75 16.13 19.81
N PHE A 331 13.64 16.19 19.07
CA PHE A 331 12.31 16.29 19.67
C PHE A 331 11.26 15.50 18.86
N ILE A 332 10.09 15.27 19.44
CA ILE A 332 8.95 14.69 18.72
C ILE A 332 7.97 15.81 18.39
N GLN A 333 7.53 15.89 17.14
CA GLN A 333 6.46 16.79 16.71
C GLN A 333 5.58 16.11 15.66
N ASN A 334 4.26 16.20 15.81
CA ASN A 334 3.28 15.56 14.92
C ASN A 334 3.58 14.06 14.70
N ASP A 335 3.86 13.35 15.79
CA ASP A 335 4.22 11.92 15.78
C ASP A 335 5.42 11.59 14.88
N ARG A 336 6.35 12.54 14.74
CA ARG A 336 7.61 12.36 14.04
C ARG A 336 8.78 12.74 14.91
N THR A 337 9.79 11.88 14.93
CA THR A 337 11.08 12.19 15.55
C THR A 337 11.87 13.11 14.64
N MET A 338 12.08 14.33 15.13
CA MET A 338 12.81 15.41 14.47
C MET A 338 14.24 15.43 14.99
N LEU A 339 15.19 15.16 14.10
CA LEU A 339 16.63 15.17 14.43
C LEU A 339 17.34 16.34 13.73
N PRO A 340 18.34 16.96 14.39
CA PRO A 340 19.12 17.99 13.74
C PRO A 340 19.90 17.36 12.59
N LEU A 341 19.64 17.89 11.40
CA LEU A 341 19.98 17.30 10.12
C LEU A 341 21.50 17.03 9.96
N ARG A 342 22.34 17.87 10.57
CA ARG A 342 23.80 17.73 10.53
C ARG A 342 24.28 16.48 11.28
N TYR A 343 23.80 16.26 12.50
CA TYR A 343 24.24 15.11 13.31
C TYR A 343 23.72 13.79 12.73
N LEU A 344 22.53 13.83 12.14
CA LEU A 344 22.01 12.67 11.41
C LEU A 344 22.85 12.36 10.18
N ALA A 345 23.28 13.36 9.41
CA ALA A 345 24.17 13.17 8.28
C ALA A 345 25.52 12.59 8.69
N GLU A 346 26.11 13.10 9.77
CA GLU A 346 27.34 12.56 10.36
C GLU A 346 27.16 11.08 10.75
N ALA A 347 26.07 10.75 11.44
CA ALA A 347 25.78 9.39 11.88
C ALA A 347 25.65 8.39 10.72
N ILE A 348 25.18 8.85 9.55
CA ILE A 348 25.07 8.01 8.36
C ILE A 348 26.26 8.14 7.42
N GLY A 349 27.30 8.91 7.76
CA GLY A 349 28.47 9.13 6.89
C GLY A 349 28.18 9.98 5.64
N ALA A 350 27.18 10.84 5.67
CA ALA A 350 26.85 11.76 4.59
C ALA A 350 27.53 13.12 4.80
N GLU A 351 28.07 13.69 3.72
CA GLU A 351 28.58 15.05 3.70
C GLU A 351 27.43 16.05 3.61
N VAL A 352 27.53 17.20 4.30
CA VAL A 352 26.50 18.24 4.28
C VAL A 352 27.05 19.56 3.78
N LYS A 353 26.41 20.11 2.75
CA LYS A 353 26.62 21.49 2.28
C LYS A 353 25.36 22.31 2.50
N TYR A 354 25.52 23.57 2.90
CA TYR A 354 24.41 24.52 2.98
C TYR A 354 24.67 25.71 2.07
N GLU A 355 23.73 25.98 1.18
CA GLU A 355 23.73 27.15 0.31
C GLU A 355 22.79 28.22 0.89
N LYS A 356 23.35 29.37 1.26
CA LYS A 356 22.63 30.39 2.02
C LYS A 356 21.64 31.14 1.13
N GLU A 357 22.04 31.46 -0.10
CA GLU A 357 21.23 32.26 -1.04
C GLU A 357 19.92 31.54 -1.40
N THR A 358 20.00 30.23 -1.61
CA THR A 358 18.83 29.40 -1.98
C THR A 358 18.20 28.70 -0.79
N ARG A 359 18.78 28.85 0.41
CA ARG A 359 18.36 28.16 1.65
C ARG A 359 18.23 26.65 1.45
N THR A 360 19.22 26.06 0.79
CA THR A 360 19.22 24.64 0.42
C THR A 360 20.31 23.89 1.18
N ALA A 361 19.94 22.82 1.86
CA ALA A 361 20.88 21.86 2.42
C ALA A 361 21.02 20.67 1.47
N SER A 362 22.25 20.33 1.08
CA SER A 362 22.57 19.19 0.23
C SER A 362 23.35 18.14 1.01
N PHE A 363 22.97 16.88 0.82
CA PHE A 363 23.55 15.70 1.46
C PHE A 363 24.14 14.81 0.39
N THR A 364 25.39 14.39 0.56
CA THR A 364 26.05 13.48 -0.37
C THR A 364 26.51 12.24 0.35
N LYS A 365 26.06 11.07 -0.13
CA LYS A 365 26.54 9.76 0.31
C LYS A 365 26.49 8.79 -0.86
N ASP A 366 27.56 8.03 -1.07
CA ASP A 366 27.64 6.96 -2.09
C ASP A 366 27.18 7.39 -3.50
N GLY A 367 27.52 8.63 -3.89
CA GLY A 367 27.12 9.22 -5.18
C GLY A 367 25.68 9.74 -5.27
N ILE A 368 24.86 9.53 -4.23
CA ILE A 368 23.51 10.11 -4.11
C ILE A 368 23.64 11.51 -3.53
N VAL A 369 23.11 12.51 -4.26
CA VAL A 369 22.97 13.88 -3.75
C VAL A 369 21.51 14.17 -3.51
N ALA A 370 21.16 14.53 -2.28
CA ALA A 370 19.81 14.92 -1.91
C ALA A 370 19.78 16.37 -1.44
N SER A 371 18.95 17.19 -2.06
CA SER A 371 18.84 18.62 -1.77
C SER A 371 17.48 18.95 -1.18
N ILE A 372 17.50 19.61 -0.01
CA ILE A 372 16.34 20.01 0.76
C ILE A 372 16.33 21.52 0.83
N GLN A 373 15.36 22.15 0.16
CA GLN A 373 15.10 23.58 0.35
C GLN A 373 14.30 23.74 1.66
N ILE A 374 14.80 24.54 2.60
CA ILE A 374 14.23 24.64 3.96
C ILE A 374 12.75 25.05 3.94
N ASP A 375 12.36 25.90 2.99
CA ASP A 375 11.00 26.43 2.89
C ASP A 375 10.04 25.53 2.07
N GLY A 376 10.60 24.49 1.44
CA GLY A 376 9.88 23.54 0.61
C GLY A 376 9.39 22.31 1.38
N ASP A 377 8.62 21.48 0.69
CA ASP A 377 8.14 20.18 1.17
C ASP A 377 8.67 19.02 0.31
N LYS A 378 9.70 19.28 -0.51
CA LYS A 378 10.30 18.27 -1.39
C LYS A 378 11.80 18.13 -1.17
N ILE A 379 12.27 16.90 -1.38
CA ILE A 379 13.68 16.55 -1.49
C ILE A 379 13.95 16.25 -2.96
N LYS A 380 14.94 16.92 -3.54
CA LYS A 380 15.39 16.68 -4.91
C LYS A 380 16.63 15.81 -4.92
N LEU A 381 16.58 14.69 -5.64
CA LEU A 381 17.70 13.77 -5.79
C LEU A 381 18.54 14.10 -7.03
N SER A 382 19.79 13.62 -7.07
CA SER A 382 20.74 13.80 -8.18
C SER A 382 20.24 13.21 -9.50
N ASP A 383 19.38 12.19 -9.46
CA ASP A 383 18.73 11.57 -10.61
C ASP A 383 17.53 12.38 -11.15
N GLY A 384 17.21 13.52 -10.53
CA GLY A 384 16.10 14.39 -10.88
C GLY A 384 14.76 14.02 -10.24
N LYS A 385 14.69 12.91 -9.49
CA LYS A 385 13.49 12.51 -8.75
C LYS A 385 13.22 13.48 -7.59
N GLU A 386 11.94 13.75 -7.35
CA GLU A 386 11.49 14.49 -6.18
C GLU A 386 10.73 13.58 -5.21
N ILE A 387 11.07 13.68 -3.92
CA ILE A 387 10.37 13.01 -2.83
C ILE A 387 9.62 14.06 -2.02
N THR A 388 8.30 13.94 -1.92
CA THR A 388 7.50 14.77 -1.00
C THR A 388 7.74 14.32 0.45
N MET A 389 8.16 15.27 1.28
CA MET A 389 8.37 15.08 2.71
C MET A 389 7.03 14.90 3.43
N ASP A 390 7.00 14.02 4.43
CA ASP A 390 5.82 13.83 5.28
C ASP A 390 5.65 14.92 6.35
N SER A 391 6.72 15.66 6.63
CA SER A 391 6.78 16.80 7.52
C SER A 391 7.78 17.80 6.95
N LYS A 392 7.40 19.09 6.86
CA LYS A 392 8.34 20.14 6.41
C LYS A 392 9.56 20.23 7.34
N PRO A 393 10.74 20.61 6.81
CA PRO A 393 11.90 20.91 7.65
C PRO A 393 11.55 22.01 8.65
N ILE A 394 12.09 21.89 9.86
CA ILE A 394 11.90 22.89 10.91
C ILE A 394 13.24 23.60 11.10
N ASN A 395 13.25 24.92 11.00
CA ASN A 395 14.39 25.73 11.43
C ASN A 395 14.13 26.22 12.85
N LYS A 396 14.92 25.73 13.81
CA LYS A 396 14.85 26.12 15.23
C LYS A 396 16.26 26.45 15.70
N ASN A 397 16.44 27.66 16.24
CA ASN A 397 17.73 28.17 16.73
C ASN A 397 18.87 28.09 15.69
N GLY A 398 18.56 28.30 14.40
CA GLY A 398 19.57 28.23 13.33
C GLY A 398 20.02 26.80 12.99
N ARG A 399 19.27 25.79 13.44
CA ARG A 399 19.48 24.37 13.12
C ARG A 399 18.27 23.85 12.35
N ILE A 400 18.56 23.10 11.29
CA ILE A 400 17.54 22.47 10.45
C ILE A 400 17.24 21.10 11.04
N PHE A 401 15.97 20.82 11.26
CA PHE A 401 15.47 19.54 11.71
C PHE A 401 14.67 18.89 10.60
N VAL A 402 14.85 17.59 10.45
CA VAL A 402 14.10 16.75 9.52
C VAL A 402 13.58 15.53 10.25
N SER A 403 12.47 14.96 9.76
CA SER A 403 12.01 13.68 10.25
C SER A 403 12.97 12.57 9.80
N LEU A 404 13.22 11.60 10.68
CA LEU A 404 13.96 10.37 10.35
C LEU A 404 13.37 9.64 9.15
N THR A 405 12.05 9.68 9.02
CA THR A 405 11.31 9.08 7.91
C THR A 405 11.68 9.70 6.56
N ASN A 406 12.00 10.99 6.52
CA ASN A 406 12.40 11.63 5.27
C ASN A 406 13.86 11.31 4.90
N VAL A 407 14.73 11.12 5.89
CA VAL A 407 16.13 10.74 5.64
C VAL A 407 16.27 9.27 5.25
N SER A 408 15.52 8.37 5.89
CA SER A 408 15.46 6.95 5.49
C SER A 408 15.03 6.76 4.03
N LYS A 409 14.03 7.52 3.56
CA LYS A 409 13.60 7.52 2.15
C LYS A 409 14.70 7.91 1.16
N VAL A 410 15.62 8.77 1.57
CA VAL A 410 16.66 9.33 0.70
C VAL A 410 17.84 8.39 0.57
N PHE A 411 18.33 7.86 1.70
CA PHE A 411 19.55 7.04 1.76
C PHE A 411 19.25 5.54 1.85
N ASN A 412 18.00 5.15 1.58
CA ASN A 412 17.54 3.77 1.61
C ASN A 412 17.88 3.06 2.93
N LEU A 413 17.72 3.79 4.05
CA LEU A 413 17.97 3.28 5.39
C LEU A 413 16.70 2.63 5.93
N THR A 414 16.82 1.46 6.54
CA THR A 414 15.72 0.81 7.26
C THR A 414 15.46 1.53 8.59
N ASN A 415 14.19 1.62 9.02
CA ASN A 415 13.83 2.23 10.30
C ASN A 415 12.62 1.58 10.97
N GLY A 416 12.55 1.63 12.31
CA GLY A 416 11.50 0.98 13.10
C GLY A 416 11.73 1.10 14.61
N ASN A 417 11.21 0.15 15.43
CA ASN A 417 11.19 0.27 16.89
C ASN A 417 11.95 -0.90 17.54
N SER A 418 12.78 -0.63 18.54
CA SER A 418 13.65 -1.63 19.19
C SER A 418 12.90 -2.81 19.82
N ASP A 419 11.61 -2.62 20.13
CA ASP A 419 10.72 -3.66 20.66
C ASP A 419 10.30 -4.70 19.59
N ASP A 420 10.60 -4.46 18.31
CA ASP A 420 10.16 -5.32 17.19
C ASP A 420 11.13 -6.48 16.88
N GLU A 421 12.20 -6.62 17.67
CA GLU A 421 13.27 -7.62 17.56
C GLU A 421 13.98 -7.64 16.19
N MET A 422 13.74 -6.65 15.33
CA MET A 422 14.48 -6.44 14.10
C MET A 422 15.73 -5.59 14.38
N LYS A 423 16.75 -5.74 13.52
CA LYS A 423 17.90 -4.85 13.51
C LYS A 423 17.81 -3.99 12.26
N GLN A 424 17.58 -2.71 12.46
CA GLN A 424 17.40 -1.71 11.43
C GLN A 424 18.54 -0.70 11.50
N ASP A 425 18.68 0.07 10.42
CA ASP A 425 19.69 1.13 10.34
C ASP A 425 19.35 2.29 11.29
N ILE A 426 18.06 2.46 11.61
CA ILE A 426 17.54 3.48 12.52
C ILE A 426 16.48 2.86 13.44
N GLU A 427 16.80 2.71 14.72
CA GLU A 427 15.93 2.10 15.74
C GLU A 427 15.39 3.16 16.69
N TRP A 428 14.07 3.31 16.77
CA TRP A 428 13.41 4.07 17.83
C TRP A 428 13.29 3.20 19.08
N ASP A 429 13.66 3.69 20.25
CA ASP A 429 13.40 3.01 21.52
C ASP A 429 12.39 3.81 22.33
N LYS A 430 11.21 3.23 22.54
CA LYS A 430 10.12 3.89 23.27
C LYS A 430 10.43 4.06 24.76
N LYS A 431 11.08 3.07 25.38
CA LYS A 431 11.35 3.05 26.83
C LYS A 431 12.39 4.10 27.20
N GLU A 432 13.43 4.20 26.39
CA GLU A 432 14.54 5.13 26.58
C GLU A 432 14.32 6.48 25.90
N ARG A 433 13.26 6.59 25.09
CA ARG A 433 12.96 7.76 24.24
C ARG A 433 14.20 8.15 23.43
N SER A 434 14.75 7.19 22.70
CA SER A 434 15.98 7.38 21.95
C SER A 434 15.88 6.87 20.51
N VAL A 435 16.82 7.26 19.67
CA VAL A 435 17.00 6.80 18.30
C VAL A 435 18.42 6.30 18.16
N THR A 436 18.62 5.04 17.76
CA THR A 436 19.94 4.51 17.42
C THR A 436 20.10 4.46 15.91
N VAL A 437 21.10 5.15 15.37
CA VAL A 437 21.50 5.09 13.96
C VAL A 437 22.75 4.22 13.86
N ILE A 438 22.73 3.22 12.98
CA ILE A 438 23.86 2.32 12.72
C ILE A 438 24.58 2.81 11.47
N ALA A 439 25.82 3.24 11.62
CA ALA A 439 26.67 3.56 10.48
C ALA A 439 27.06 2.27 9.75
N LYS A 440 26.90 2.30 8.43
CA LYS A 440 27.34 1.25 7.53
C LYS A 440 28.62 1.64 6.85
#